data_AF-A0A1F2Y6Y7-F1
#
_entry.id   AF-A0A1F2Y6Y7-F1
#
_cell.length_a   1.000
_cell.length_b   1.000
_cell.length_c   1.000
_cell.angle_alpha   90.00
_cell.angle_beta   90.00
_cell.angle_gamma   90.00
#
_symmetry.space_group_name_H-M   'P 1'
#
loop_
_entity.id
_entity.type
_entity.pdbx_description
1 polymer ?
#
loop_
_entity_poly.entity_id
_entity_poly.type
_entity_poly.pdbx_seq_one_letter_code
_entity_poly.pdbx_strand_id
1 'polypeptide(L)'
;MRPVKDPNEIPKDMTDKESAEFWDTHELTEDFLVHARPLEESEMPPQRTDAKTITIRMDVDTLERLQELAEKKRKGYQTLLKQFVIERLYEEEKKLSRR
;
A
#
# COMPACT_ATOMS: atom_id res chain seq x y z
N MET A 1 -20.64 -23.93 -7.04
CA MET A 1 -19.39 -24.60 -6.64
C MET A 1 -19.70 -25.39 -5.36
N ARG A 2 -18.72 -26.00 -4.68
CA ARG A 2 -18.90 -26.58 -3.35
C ARG A 2 -18.82 -25.46 -2.30
N PRO A 3 -19.84 -25.24 -1.46
CA PRO A 3 -19.83 -24.14 -0.50
C PRO A 3 -18.86 -24.43 0.65
N VAL A 4 -17.96 -23.50 0.94
CA VAL A 4 -17.12 -23.50 2.14
C VAL A 4 -17.78 -22.59 3.17
N LYS A 5 -18.06 -23.14 4.35
CA LYS A 5 -18.82 -22.47 5.42
C LYS A 5 -18.00 -22.16 6.65
N ASP A 6 -16.88 -22.83 6.85
CA ASP A 6 -16.03 -22.65 8.02
C ASP A 6 -14.55 -22.58 7.60
N PRO A 7 -13.74 -21.69 8.20
CA PRO A 7 -12.29 -21.63 7.96
C PRO A 7 -11.54 -22.95 8.16
N ASN A 8 -12.06 -23.87 8.99
CA ASN A 8 -11.46 -25.19 9.22
C ASN A 8 -11.70 -26.19 8.08
N GLU A 9 -12.63 -25.91 7.16
CA GLU A 9 -12.84 -26.72 5.95
C GLU A 9 -11.76 -26.49 4.89
N ILE A 10 -10.97 -25.41 5.03
CA ILE A 10 -9.84 -25.11 4.15
C ILE A 10 -8.60 -25.86 4.65
N PRO A 11 -7.98 -26.74 3.84
CA PRO A 11 -6.73 -27.39 4.21
C PRO A 11 -5.60 -26.38 4.41
N LYS A 12 -4.78 -26.54 5.46
CA LYS A 12 -3.76 -25.54 5.85
C LYS A 12 -2.43 -25.67 5.11
N ASP A 13 -2.12 -26.85 4.61
CA ASP A 13 -0.81 -27.19 4.03
C ASP A 13 -0.92 -27.53 2.53
N MET A 14 -1.60 -26.68 1.77
CA MET A 14 -1.71 -26.83 0.31
C MET A 14 -0.55 -26.18 -0.42
N THR A 15 -0.06 -26.83 -1.47
CA THR A 15 0.76 -26.17 -2.48
C THR A 15 -0.08 -25.16 -3.30
N ASP A 16 0.58 -24.24 -4.01
CA ASP A 16 -0.10 -23.27 -4.87
C ASP A 16 -1.03 -23.95 -5.90
N LYS A 17 -0.61 -25.11 -6.42
CA LYS A 17 -1.37 -25.88 -7.40
C LYS A 17 -2.62 -26.52 -6.79
N GLU A 18 -2.50 -27.13 -5.61
CA GLU A 18 -3.63 -27.73 -4.89
C GLU A 18 -4.63 -26.66 -4.45
N SER A 19 -4.14 -25.48 -4.05
CA SER A 19 -4.98 -24.33 -3.73
C SER A 19 -5.79 -23.87 -4.93
N ALA A 20 -5.19 -23.79 -6.12
CA ALA A 20 -5.90 -23.43 -7.35
C ALA A 20 -7.00 -24.44 -7.69
N GLU A 21 -6.70 -25.74 -7.67
CA GLU A 21 -7.68 -26.82 -7.93
C GLU A 21 -8.82 -26.83 -6.90
N PHE A 22 -8.52 -26.52 -5.64
CA PHE A 22 -9.52 -26.37 -4.58
C PHE A 22 -10.46 -25.20 -4.88
N TRP A 23 -9.94 -24.01 -5.19
CA TRP A 23 -10.75 -22.82 -5.47
C TRP A 23 -11.49 -22.85 -6.82
N ASP A 24 -11.05 -23.67 -7.78
CA ASP A 24 -11.82 -23.94 -8.99
C ASP A 24 -13.13 -24.70 -8.71
N THR A 25 -13.17 -25.45 -7.61
CA THR A 25 -14.31 -26.30 -7.24
C THR A 25 -15.09 -25.80 -6.03
N HIS A 26 -14.54 -24.88 -5.24
CA HIS A 26 -15.11 -24.39 -3.98
C HIS A 26 -15.40 -22.87 -4.02
N GLU A 27 -16.46 -22.44 -3.32
CA GLU A 27 -16.82 -21.03 -3.16
C GLU A 27 -16.99 -20.65 -1.70
N LEU A 28 -16.60 -19.43 -1.33
CA LEU A 28 -16.83 -18.87 0.00
C LEU A 28 -18.30 -18.47 0.15
N THR A 29 -18.91 -18.82 1.28
CA THR A 29 -20.31 -18.46 1.59
C THR A 29 -20.40 -17.35 2.63
N GLU A 30 -21.59 -16.76 2.81
CA GLU A 30 -21.81 -15.80 3.91
C GLU A 30 -21.59 -16.44 5.29
N ASP A 31 -21.91 -17.73 5.44
CA ASP A 31 -21.64 -18.51 6.66
C ASP A 31 -20.14 -18.46 7.03
N PHE A 32 -19.26 -18.53 6.03
CA PHE A 32 -17.81 -18.44 6.22
C PHE A 32 -17.39 -17.12 6.86
N LEU A 33 -18.01 -16.01 6.48
CA LEU A 33 -17.69 -14.69 7.02
C LEU A 33 -18.12 -14.56 8.49
N VAL A 34 -19.21 -15.24 8.88
CA VAL A 34 -19.69 -15.27 10.26
C VAL A 34 -18.78 -16.10 11.16
N HIS A 35 -18.21 -17.18 10.63
CA HIS A 35 -17.29 -18.07 11.35
C HIS A 35 -15.82 -17.63 11.31
N ALA A 36 -15.49 -16.62 10.49
CA ALA A 36 -14.16 -16.03 10.46
C ALA A 36 -13.85 -15.29 11.78
N ARG A 37 -12.62 -15.43 12.28
CA ARG A 37 -12.19 -14.69 13.48
C ARG A 37 -12.16 -13.18 13.15
N PRO A 38 -12.54 -12.30 14.10
CA PRO A 38 -12.27 -10.87 13.96
C PRO A 38 -10.76 -10.64 13.91
N LEU A 39 -10.31 -9.75 13.03
CA LEU A 39 -8.93 -9.30 12.97
C LEU A 39 -8.66 -8.36 14.15
N GLU A 40 -7.54 -8.57 14.83
CA GLU A 40 -7.06 -7.62 15.84
C GLU A 40 -6.48 -6.37 15.17
N GLU A 41 -6.53 -5.22 15.83
CA GLU A 41 -5.98 -3.96 15.28
C GLU A 41 -4.46 -4.06 14.98
N SER A 42 -3.75 -4.93 15.71
CA SER A 42 -2.33 -5.23 15.47
C SER A 42 -2.08 -6.04 14.19
N GLU A 43 -3.09 -6.76 13.70
CA GLU A 43 -3.05 -7.52 12.44
C GLU A 43 -3.47 -6.65 11.24
N MET A 44 -4.08 -5.48 11.50
CA MET A 44 -4.46 -4.53 10.47
C MET A 44 -3.22 -3.81 9.91
N PRO A 45 -3.23 -3.48 8.61
CA PRO A 45 -2.20 -2.62 8.05
C PRO A 45 -2.20 -1.26 8.78
N PRO A 46 -1.04 -0.60 8.92
CA PRO A 46 -0.96 0.69 9.58
C PRO A 46 -1.93 1.67 8.93
N GLN A 47 -2.67 2.41 9.77
CA GLN A 47 -3.58 3.44 9.29
C GLN A 47 -2.82 4.37 8.35
N ARG A 48 -3.36 4.57 7.14
CA ARG A 48 -2.80 5.53 6.20
C ARG A 48 -2.82 6.89 6.86
N THR A 49 -1.64 7.49 7.03
CA THR A 49 -1.52 8.82 7.63
C THR A 49 -2.40 9.82 6.88
N ASP A 50 -2.97 10.78 7.63
CA ASP A 50 -3.79 11.83 7.06
C ASP A 50 -2.99 12.61 6.00
N ALA A 51 -3.43 12.52 4.75
CA ALA A 51 -2.82 13.20 3.62
C ALA A 51 -3.74 14.32 3.13
N LYS A 52 -3.19 15.52 2.96
CA LYS A 52 -3.90 16.67 2.41
C LYS A 52 -3.46 16.94 0.98
N THR A 53 -4.42 16.99 0.06
CA THR A 53 -4.16 17.41 -1.33
C THR A 53 -3.96 18.92 -1.38
N ILE A 54 -2.88 19.34 -2.05
CA ILE A 54 -2.57 20.75 -2.28
C ILE A 54 -2.32 20.99 -3.78
N THR A 55 -2.62 22.19 -4.25
CA THR A 55 -2.29 22.64 -5.60
C THR A 55 -1.11 23.61 -5.51
N ILE A 56 -0.04 23.33 -6.25
CA ILE A 56 1.15 24.17 -6.34
C ILE A 56 1.34 24.57 -7.80
N ARG A 57 1.63 25.84 -8.06
CA ARG A 57 2.09 26.30 -9.39
C ARG A 57 3.59 26.10 -9.50
N MET A 58 4.03 25.48 -10.59
CA MET A 58 5.45 25.34 -10.94
C MET A 58 5.64 25.79 -12.37
N ASP A 59 6.83 26.29 -12.68
CA ASP A 59 7.23 26.55 -14.06
C ASP A 59 7.38 25.22 -14.83
N VAL A 60 7.20 25.31 -16.15
CA VAL A 60 7.18 24.14 -17.04
C VAL A 60 8.54 23.46 -17.08
N ASP A 61 9.63 24.23 -17.21
CA ASP A 61 11.01 23.72 -17.25
C ASP A 61 11.35 22.88 -16.00
N THR A 62 11.02 23.38 -14.81
CA THR A 62 11.28 22.66 -13.56
C THR A 62 10.47 21.38 -13.48
N LEU A 63 9.21 21.38 -13.93
CA LEU A 63 8.38 20.18 -13.94
C LEU A 63 8.94 19.12 -14.91
N GLU A 64 9.36 19.52 -16.11
CA GLU A 64 9.96 18.63 -17.11
C GLU A 64 11.27 18.01 -16.58
N ARG A 65 12.17 18.83 -16.04
CA ARG A 65 13.42 18.36 -15.43
C ARG A 65 13.19 17.39 -14.27
N LEU A 66 12.15 17.63 -13.47
CA LEU A 66 11.76 16.73 -12.39
C LEU A 66 11.26 15.39 -12.93
N GLN A 67 10.46 15.40 -13.99
CA GLN A 67 9.96 14.18 -14.64
C GLN A 67 11.09 13.34 -15.21
N GLU A 68 12.02 13.94 -15.95
CA GLU A 68 13.20 13.24 -16.48
C GLU A 68 14.06 12.63 -15.36
N LEU A 69 14.25 13.38 -14.27
CA LEU A 69 15.02 12.89 -13.13
C LEU A 69 14.31 11.74 -12.41
N ALA A 70 12.99 11.80 -12.31
CA ALA A 70 12.17 10.76 -11.71
C ALA A 70 12.24 9.46 -12.53
N GLU A 71 12.18 9.56 -13.86
CA GLU A 71 12.34 8.43 -14.78
C GLU A 71 13.71 7.77 -14.62
N LYS A 72 14.79 8.56 -14.62
CA LYS A 72 16.17 8.06 -14.37
C LYS A 72 16.29 7.34 -13.02
N LYS A 73 15.52 7.77 -12.02
CA LYS A 73 15.46 7.16 -10.68
C LYS A 73 14.42 6.03 -10.56
N ARG A 74 13.70 5.68 -11.63
CA ARG A 74 12.60 4.71 -11.65
C ARG A 74 11.55 5.01 -10.58
N LYS A 75 11.15 6.28 -10.46
CA LYS A 75 10.13 6.78 -9.52
C LYS A 75 9.10 7.62 -10.27
N GLY A 76 7.89 7.71 -9.74
CA GLY A 76 6.92 8.70 -10.20
C GLY A 76 7.37 10.12 -9.83
N TYR A 77 7.13 11.11 -10.70
CA TYR A 77 7.57 12.49 -10.46
C TYR A 77 6.99 13.09 -9.17
N GLN A 78 5.73 12.76 -8.84
CA GLN A 78 5.11 13.18 -7.59
C GLN A 78 5.79 12.55 -6.37
N THR A 79 6.22 11.29 -6.48
CA THR A 79 6.97 10.60 -5.41
C THR A 79 8.34 11.25 -5.21
N LEU A 80 9.04 11.58 -6.29
CA LEU A 80 10.32 12.28 -6.22
C LEU A 80 10.17 13.69 -5.64
N LEU A 81 9.14 14.43 -6.04
CA LEU A 81 8.83 15.75 -5.50
C LEU A 81 8.62 15.70 -3.99
N LYS A 82 7.82 14.75 -3.51
CA LYS A 82 7.58 14.54 -2.08
C LYS A 82 8.88 14.27 -1.33
N GLN A 83 9.76 13.44 -1.89
CA GLN A 83 11.06 13.15 -1.28
C GLN A 83 11.92 14.40 -1.15
N PHE A 84 12.04 15.21 -2.21
CA PHE A 84 12.81 16.45 -2.15
C PHE A 84 12.26 17.45 -1.12
N VAL A 85 10.93 17.57 -1.00
CA VAL A 85 10.32 18.45 0.01
C VAL A 85 10.64 17.95 1.42
N ILE A 86 10.53 16.65 1.68
CA ILE A 86 10.83 16.06 3.00
C ILE A 86 12.31 16.23 3.34
N GLU A 87 13.21 15.91 2.41
CA GLU A 87 14.66 16.04 2.59
C GLU A 87 15.03 17.49 2.93
N ARG A 88 14.54 18.45 2.13
CA ARG A 88 14.83 19.88 2.35
C ARG A 88 14.24 20.40 3.65
N LEU A 89 13.04 19.96 4.03
CA LEU A 89 12.41 20.35 5.29
C LEU A 89 13.26 19.89 6.49
N TYR A 90 13.66 18.61 6.49
CA TYR A 90 14.50 18.06 7.55
C TYR A 90 15.85 18.79 7.68
N GLU A 91 16.48 19.13 6.55
CA GLU A 91 17.70 19.92 6.55
C GLU A 91 17.52 21.31 7.18
N GLU A 92 16.42 22.00 6.88
CA GLU A 92 16.14 23.33 7.41
C GLU A 92 15.79 23.28 8.91
N GLU A 93 14.99 22.32 9.34
CA GLU A 93 14.69 22.09 10.76
C GLU A 93 15.98 21.85 11.55
N LYS A 94 16.90 21.02 11.01
CA LYS A 94 18.19 20.75 11.63
C LYS A 94 19.09 21.98 11.70
N LYS A 95 19.06 22.87 10.70
CA LYS A 95 19.82 24.13 10.74
C LYS A 95 19.27 25.09 11.79
N LEU A 96 17.95 25.17 11.92
CA LEU A 96 17.29 26.02 12.91
C LEU A 96 17.52 25.53 14.34
N SER A 97 17.48 24.23 14.58
CA SER A 97 17.77 23.64 15.91
C SER A 97 19.22 23.81 16.37
N ARG A 98 20.14 24.18 15.46
CA ARG A 98 21.56 24.42 15.76
C ARG A 98 21.89 25.89 15.99
N ARG A 99 20.92 26.79 15.83
CA ARG A 99 21.03 28.22 16.14
C ARG A 99 20.40 28.50 17.49
#